data_AF-A0A847E1I9-F1
#
_entry.id   AF-A0A847E1I9-F1
#
_cell.length_a   1.000
_cell.length_b   1.000
_cell.length_c   1.000
_cell.angle_alpha   90.00
_cell.angle_beta   90.00
_cell.angle_gamma   90.00
#
_symmetry.space_group_name_H-M   'P 1'
#
loop_
_entity.id
_entity.type
_entity.pdbx_description
1 polymer ?
#
loop_
_entity_poly.entity_id
_entity_poly.type
_entity_poly.pdbx_seq_one_letter_code
_entity_poly.pdbx_strand_id
1 'polypeptide(L)'
;MKVADVMTRGLELMSPDATVQQAAVRMAEADIGAILVGTAEALEGILTDRDIILRLVVDGRSSAEARVRDIMSSSLFCCRENDSVEQAFAEMSDRQVRRLPVLDDGERLVGIVTLSDLCRQEPDPQRTSAWLRAVAEPHRNRRSDAPAEGEASDESADDSAARGEPALPDGPALPDDPARPDDPARPDDPARPAQAAKPPASGTPGQPPADEAR
;
A
#
# COMPACT_ATOMS: atom_id res chain seq x y z
N MET A 1 8.50 -13.40 19.23
CA MET A 1 7.94 -12.03 19.22
C MET A 1 6.45 -12.15 18.99
N LYS A 2 5.63 -11.38 19.72
CA LYS A 2 4.18 -11.39 19.58
C LYS A 2 3.70 -10.30 18.65
N VAL A 3 2.49 -10.44 18.12
CA VAL A 3 1.82 -9.39 17.32
C VAL A 3 1.68 -8.09 18.13
N ALA A 4 1.36 -8.18 19.42
CA ALA A 4 1.25 -7.00 20.30
C ALA A 4 2.52 -6.14 20.36
N ASP A 5 3.69 -6.72 20.08
CA ASP A 5 5.00 -6.06 20.11
C ASP A 5 5.26 -5.21 18.85
N VAL A 6 4.54 -5.50 17.75
CA VAL A 6 4.85 -4.96 16.41
C VAL A 6 3.67 -4.25 15.75
N MET A 7 2.46 -4.44 16.25
CA MET A 7 1.25 -3.84 15.68
C MET A 7 1.20 -2.32 15.87
N THR A 8 0.51 -1.65 14.95
CA THR A 8 0.13 -0.25 15.10
C THR A 8 -1.13 -0.14 15.96
N ARG A 9 -1.10 0.74 16.95
CA ARG A 9 -2.21 1.03 17.88
C ARG A 9 -2.84 2.40 17.58
N GLY A 10 -3.96 2.71 18.24
CA GLY A 10 -4.60 4.02 18.12
C GLY A 10 -5.25 4.23 16.75
N LEU A 11 -5.95 3.21 16.26
CA LEU A 11 -6.54 3.21 14.93
C LEU A 11 -7.70 4.19 14.84
N GLU A 12 -7.71 4.99 13.78
CA GLU A 12 -8.89 5.75 13.40
C GLU A 12 -9.85 4.83 12.64
N LEU A 13 -11.07 4.70 13.18
CA LEU A 13 -12.14 3.93 12.57
C LEU A 13 -13.10 4.85 11.83
N MET A 14 -13.62 4.36 10.72
CA MET A 14 -14.62 5.07 9.92
C MET A 14 -16.01 4.52 10.20
N SER A 15 -16.99 5.42 10.20
CA SER A 15 -18.40 5.00 10.21
C SER A 15 -18.77 4.37 8.87
N PRO A 16 -19.55 3.27 8.85
CA PRO A 16 -20.10 2.70 7.60
C PRO A 16 -20.97 3.69 6.82
N ASP A 17 -21.55 4.68 7.52
CA ASP A 17 -22.37 5.76 6.97
C ASP A 17 -21.55 6.94 6.44
N ALA A 18 -20.24 6.98 6.64
CA ALA A 18 -19.41 8.03 6.03
C ALA A 18 -19.47 7.94 4.50
N THR A 19 -19.25 9.07 3.84
CA THR A 19 -19.13 9.09 2.38
C THR A 19 -17.76 8.57 1.96
N VAL A 20 -17.67 8.03 0.75
CA VAL A 20 -16.37 7.60 0.21
C VAL A 20 -15.41 8.79 0.08
N GLN A 21 -15.93 9.99 -0.18
CA GLN A 21 -15.13 11.22 -0.17
C GLN A 21 -14.50 11.49 1.20
N GLN A 22 -15.25 11.35 2.29
CA GLN A 22 -14.71 11.51 3.64
C GLN A 22 -13.62 10.48 3.91
N ALA A 23 -13.83 9.22 3.52
CA ALA A 23 -12.82 8.19 3.65
C ALA A 23 -11.55 8.50 2.85
N ALA A 24 -11.67 8.94 1.60
CA ALA A 24 -10.53 9.31 0.76
C ALA A 24 -9.74 10.51 1.33
N VAL A 25 -10.43 11.51 1.88
CA VAL A 25 -9.77 12.64 2.58
C VAL A 25 -8.98 12.13 3.77
N ARG A 26 -9.55 11.25 4.60
CA ARG A 26 -8.84 10.67 5.74
C ARG A 26 -7.65 9.79 5.33
N MET A 27 -7.81 9.01 4.27
CA MET A 27 -6.71 8.25 3.67
C MET A 27 -5.55 9.15 3.26
N ALA A 28 -5.85 10.29 2.63
CA ALA A 28 -4.84 11.27 2.22
C ALA A 28 -4.20 12.00 3.42
N GLU A 29 -4.98 12.42 4.40
CA GLU A 29 -4.49 13.11 5.61
C GLU A 29 -3.58 12.22 6.46
N ALA A 30 -3.90 10.93 6.56
CA ALA A 30 -3.13 9.97 7.35
C ALA A 30 -2.05 9.22 6.53
N ASP A 31 -1.94 9.45 5.23
CA ASP A 31 -1.07 8.73 4.29
C ASP A 31 -1.23 7.20 4.36
N ILE A 32 -2.48 6.73 4.28
CA ILE A 32 -2.85 5.31 4.37
C ILE A 32 -3.73 4.88 3.20
N GLY A 33 -3.48 3.68 2.66
CA GLY A 33 -4.29 3.09 1.58
C GLY A 33 -5.41 2.14 2.05
N ALA A 34 -5.71 2.13 3.36
CA ALA A 34 -6.76 1.31 3.94
C ALA A 34 -7.29 1.90 5.25
N ILE A 35 -8.61 1.83 5.45
CA ILE A 35 -9.30 2.27 6.66
C ILE A 35 -10.23 1.17 7.15
N LEU A 36 -10.21 0.92 8.46
CA LEU A 36 -11.14 0.02 9.12
C LEU A 36 -12.48 0.71 9.38
N VAL A 37 -13.57 -0.05 9.25
CA VAL A 37 -14.94 0.46 9.31
C VAL A 37 -15.69 -0.24 10.44
N GLY A 38 -16.38 0.54 11.27
CA GLY A 38 -17.15 0.06 12.43
C GLY A 38 -16.65 0.66 13.75
N THR A 39 -16.74 -0.11 14.83
CA THR A 39 -16.23 0.26 16.16
C THR A 39 -15.20 -0.74 16.67
N ALA A 40 -14.58 -0.46 17.82
CA ALA A 40 -13.62 -1.39 18.41
C ALA A 40 -14.28 -2.71 18.85
N GLU A 41 -15.56 -2.66 19.22
CA GLU A 41 -16.37 -3.81 19.64
C GLU A 41 -17.08 -4.51 18.48
N ALA A 42 -17.29 -3.81 17.37
CA ALA A 42 -18.03 -4.29 16.21
C ALA A 42 -17.34 -3.83 14.93
N LEU A 43 -16.30 -4.55 14.53
CA LEU A 43 -15.61 -4.30 13.28
C LEU A 43 -16.44 -4.84 12.11
N GLU A 44 -16.84 -3.95 11.19
CA GLU A 44 -17.80 -4.26 10.12
C GLU A 44 -17.12 -4.49 8.76
N GLY A 45 -15.98 -3.85 8.53
CA GLY A 45 -15.27 -4.02 7.28
C GLY A 45 -13.97 -3.25 7.19
N ILE A 46 -13.40 -3.29 5.99
CA ILE A 46 -12.22 -2.52 5.61
C ILE A 46 -12.46 -1.93 4.22
N LEU A 47 -12.08 -0.67 4.06
CA LEU A 47 -12.07 0.02 2.78
C LEU A 47 -10.62 0.25 2.33
N THR A 48 -10.31 -0.02 1.07
CA THR A 48 -8.98 0.20 0.48
C THR A 48 -9.05 1.03 -0.79
N ASP A 49 -7.93 1.63 -1.23
CA ASP A 49 -7.85 2.35 -2.51
C ASP A 49 -8.36 1.50 -3.69
N ARG A 50 -8.05 0.20 -3.65
CA ARG A 50 -8.50 -0.76 -4.66
C ARG A 50 -10.02 -0.91 -4.66
N ASP A 51 -10.67 -0.92 -3.50
CA ASP A 51 -12.14 -0.98 -3.42
C ASP A 51 -12.76 0.28 -4.01
N ILE A 52 -12.20 1.46 -3.72
CA ILE A 52 -12.63 2.74 -4.31
C ILE A 52 -12.52 2.66 -5.84
N ILE A 53 -11.38 2.24 -6.37
CA ILE A 53 -11.20 2.13 -7.82
C ILE A 53 -12.22 1.13 -8.42
N LEU A 54 -12.31 -0.08 -7.86
CA LEU A 54 -13.04 -1.18 -8.50
C LEU A 54 -14.56 -1.12 -8.31
N ARG A 55 -15.07 -0.47 -7.26
CA ARG A 55 -16.49 -0.47 -6.88
C ARG A 55 -17.14 0.92 -6.83
N LEU A 56 -16.35 1.99 -6.98
CA LEU A 56 -16.86 3.35 -7.12
C LEU A 56 -16.51 3.92 -8.49
N VAL A 57 -15.22 3.97 -8.82
CA VAL A 57 -14.72 4.66 -10.02
C VAL A 57 -15.16 3.94 -11.29
N VAL A 58 -14.99 2.61 -11.34
CA VAL A 58 -15.42 1.79 -12.49
C VAL A 58 -16.92 1.94 -12.77
N ASP A 59 -17.73 2.07 -11.72
CA ASP A 59 -19.19 2.19 -11.84
C ASP A 59 -19.65 3.65 -12.04
N GLY A 60 -18.72 4.62 -12.11
CA GLY A 60 -19.04 6.04 -12.32
C GLY A 60 -19.84 6.68 -11.19
N ARG A 61 -19.80 6.13 -9.97
CA ARG A 61 -20.56 6.61 -8.82
C ARG A 61 -19.93 7.86 -8.20
N SER A 62 -20.77 8.75 -7.66
CA SER A 62 -20.32 9.93 -6.92
C SER A 62 -19.71 9.56 -5.56
N SER A 63 -18.45 9.96 -5.32
CA SER A 63 -17.78 9.77 -4.01
C SER A 63 -18.45 10.54 -2.89
N ALA A 64 -19.13 11.65 -3.20
CA ALA A 64 -19.82 12.49 -2.24
C ALA A 64 -21.15 11.90 -1.76
N GLU A 65 -21.74 10.97 -2.53
CA GLU A 65 -23.04 10.37 -2.23
C GLU A 65 -22.93 8.92 -1.79
N ALA A 66 -22.01 8.15 -2.39
CA ALA A 66 -21.78 6.75 -2.05
C ALA A 66 -21.31 6.60 -0.61
N ARG A 67 -21.81 5.56 0.08
CA ARG A 67 -21.43 5.25 1.46
C ARG A 67 -20.30 4.24 1.49
N VAL A 68 -19.47 4.32 2.52
CA VAL A 68 -18.37 3.38 2.74
C VAL A 68 -18.88 1.94 2.79
N ARG A 69 -19.99 1.67 3.49
CA ARG A 69 -20.59 0.33 3.56
C ARG A 69 -20.96 -0.28 2.21
N ASP A 70 -21.23 0.54 1.20
CA ASP A 70 -21.67 0.06 -0.11
C ASP A 70 -20.51 -0.55 -0.91
N ILE A 71 -19.26 -0.21 -0.55
CA ILE A 71 -18.08 -0.58 -1.31
C ILE A 71 -16.96 -1.21 -0.47
N MET A 72 -17.04 -1.20 0.86
CA MET A 72 -16.06 -1.84 1.73
C MET A 72 -16.09 -3.37 1.58
N SER A 73 -14.99 -4.03 1.95
CA SER A 73 -14.96 -5.47 2.13
C SER A 73 -15.39 -5.84 3.55
N SER A 74 -16.45 -6.63 3.69
CA SER A 74 -16.93 -7.15 4.98
C SER A 74 -16.24 -8.44 5.43
N SER A 75 -15.49 -9.10 4.53
CA SER A 75 -14.68 -10.27 4.88
C SER A 75 -13.41 -9.82 5.60
N LEU A 76 -13.46 -9.79 6.92
CA LEU A 76 -12.34 -9.44 7.78
C LEU A 76 -11.59 -10.69 8.22
N PHE A 77 -10.28 -10.64 8.08
CA PHE A 77 -9.38 -11.67 8.62
C PHE A 77 -8.55 -11.03 9.70
N CYS A 78 -8.68 -11.52 10.92
CA CYS A 78 -8.05 -10.95 12.11
C CYS A 78 -7.07 -11.95 12.72
N CYS A 79 -6.09 -11.45 13.44
CA CYS A 79 -5.26 -12.24 14.35
C CYS A 79 -5.45 -11.76 15.80
N ARG A 80 -4.88 -12.51 16.76
CA ARG A 80 -4.90 -12.15 18.18
C ARG A 80 -3.63 -11.40 18.56
N GLU A 81 -3.71 -10.53 19.55
CA GLU A 81 -2.54 -9.77 20.03
C GLU A 81 -1.44 -10.69 20.60
N ASN A 82 -1.83 -11.88 21.09
CA ASN A 82 -0.95 -12.89 21.65
C ASN A 82 -0.35 -13.86 20.62
N ASP A 83 -0.79 -13.80 19.36
CA ASP A 83 -0.25 -14.64 18.29
C ASP A 83 1.22 -14.31 18.05
N SER A 84 1.99 -15.29 17.56
CA SER A 84 3.34 -15.07 17.08
C SER A 84 3.31 -14.33 15.73
N VAL A 85 4.39 -13.63 15.43
CA VAL A 85 4.59 -12.98 14.12
C VAL A 85 4.47 -13.98 12.97
N GLU A 86 4.98 -15.20 13.14
CA GLU A 86 4.90 -16.27 12.14
C GLU A 86 3.46 -16.75 11.92
N GLN A 87 2.64 -16.81 12.97
CA GLN A 87 1.22 -17.16 12.86
C GLN A 87 0.47 -16.07 12.09
N ALA A 88 0.68 -14.80 12.42
CA ALA A 88 0.09 -13.68 11.67
C ALA A 88 0.54 -13.67 10.20
N PHE A 89 1.82 -13.96 9.94
CA PHE A 89 2.33 -14.08 8.57
C PHE A 89 1.69 -15.25 7.81
N ALA A 90 1.51 -16.41 8.45
CA ALA A 90 0.84 -17.56 7.83
C ALA A 90 -0.60 -17.20 7.42
N GLU A 91 -1.36 -16.55 8.31
CA GLU A 91 -2.71 -16.06 7.98
C GLU A 91 -2.71 -15.05 6.81
N MET A 92 -1.73 -14.15 6.76
CA MET A 92 -1.55 -13.22 5.64
C MET A 92 -1.29 -13.95 4.32
N SER A 93 -0.39 -14.94 4.32
CA SER A 93 -0.04 -15.71 3.13
C SER A 93 -1.18 -16.60 2.66
N ASP A 94 -1.82 -17.34 3.55
CA ASP A 94 -2.90 -18.26 3.19
C ASP A 94 -4.10 -17.52 2.58
N ARG A 95 -4.38 -16.31 3.08
CA ARG A 95 -5.52 -15.50 2.65
C ARG A 95 -5.16 -14.45 1.61
N GLN A 96 -3.88 -14.35 1.24
CA GLN A 96 -3.34 -13.33 0.34
C GLN A 96 -3.71 -11.90 0.76
N VAL A 97 -3.64 -11.62 2.07
CA VAL A 97 -3.88 -10.28 2.63
C VAL A 97 -2.61 -9.72 3.24
N ARG A 98 -2.44 -8.40 3.17
CA ARG A 98 -1.21 -7.71 3.60
C ARG A 98 -1.32 -7.04 4.96
N ARG A 99 -2.49 -7.18 5.59
CA ARG A 99 -2.84 -6.53 6.85
C ARG A 99 -3.89 -7.35 7.56
N LEU A 100 -3.78 -7.42 8.88
CA LEU A 100 -4.72 -8.09 9.76
C LEU A 100 -5.09 -7.12 10.88
N PRO A 101 -6.39 -6.84 11.10
CA PRO A 101 -6.83 -6.26 12.36
C PRO A 101 -6.47 -7.23 13.50
N VAL A 102 -6.09 -6.67 14.64
CA VAL A 102 -5.65 -7.40 15.82
C VAL A 102 -6.69 -7.27 16.91
N LEU A 103 -7.16 -8.41 17.40
CA LEU A 103 -8.16 -8.48 18.47
C LEU A 103 -7.53 -8.90 19.81
N ASP A 104 -8.07 -8.39 20.91
CA ASP A 104 -7.79 -8.90 22.26
C ASP A 104 -8.58 -10.21 22.54
N ASP A 105 -8.40 -10.76 23.73
CA ASP A 105 -9.13 -11.95 24.19
C ASP A 105 -10.64 -11.70 24.35
N GLY A 106 -11.05 -10.43 24.47
CA GLY A 106 -12.45 -9.98 24.54
C GLY A 106 -13.06 -9.63 23.18
N GLU A 107 -12.40 -10.01 22.08
CA GLU A 107 -12.81 -9.75 20.70
C GLU A 107 -12.89 -8.27 20.31
N ARG A 108 -12.22 -7.39 21.06
CA ARG A 108 -12.12 -5.98 20.70
C ARG A 108 -10.89 -5.71 19.85
N LEU A 109 -11.04 -4.84 18.87
CA LEU A 109 -9.95 -4.32 18.08
C LEU A 109 -8.99 -3.51 18.94
N VAL A 110 -7.73 -3.94 18.96
CA VAL A 110 -6.65 -3.29 19.72
C VAL A 110 -5.50 -2.78 18.85
N GLY A 111 -5.47 -3.14 17.57
CA GLY A 111 -4.47 -2.67 16.63
C GLY A 111 -4.61 -3.26 15.24
N ILE A 112 -3.67 -2.92 14.36
CA ILE A 112 -3.53 -3.51 13.03
C ILE A 112 -2.07 -3.90 12.84
N VAL A 113 -1.81 -5.03 12.21
CA VAL A 113 -0.48 -5.45 11.83
C VAL A 113 -0.42 -5.60 10.32
N THR A 114 0.63 -5.06 9.69
CA THR A 114 0.86 -5.15 8.26
C THR A 114 2.04 -6.07 7.95
N LEU A 115 2.10 -6.60 6.73
CA LEU A 115 3.26 -7.34 6.25
C LEU A 115 4.55 -6.54 6.39
N SER A 116 4.48 -5.21 6.16
CA SER A 116 5.63 -4.31 6.34
C SER A 116 6.09 -4.24 7.79
N ASP A 117 5.17 -4.26 8.76
CA ASP A 117 5.51 -4.29 10.19
C ASP A 117 6.23 -5.60 10.54
N LEU A 118 5.75 -6.73 10.03
CA LEU A 118 6.38 -8.03 10.24
C LEU A 118 7.78 -8.08 9.60
N CYS A 119 7.91 -7.66 8.34
CA CYS A 119 9.18 -7.62 7.61
C CYS A 119 10.23 -6.71 8.25
N ARG A 120 9.81 -5.60 8.90
CA ARG A 120 10.74 -4.68 9.59
C ARG A 120 11.43 -5.34 10.78
N GLN A 121 10.81 -6.35 11.37
CA GLN A 121 11.32 -7.05 12.54
C GLN A 121 12.08 -8.33 12.19
N GLU A 122 12.05 -8.74 10.92
CA GLU A 122 12.78 -9.91 10.43
C GLU A 122 14.21 -9.51 10.01
N PRO A 123 15.25 -9.92 10.77
CA PRO A 123 16.62 -9.52 10.48
C PRO A 123 17.24 -10.24 9.27
N ASP A 124 16.66 -11.38 8.84
CA ASP A 124 17.14 -12.17 7.72
C ASP A 124 16.55 -11.66 6.39
N PRO A 125 17.35 -11.05 5.49
CA PRO A 125 16.86 -10.54 4.21
C PRO A 125 16.27 -11.61 3.30
N GLN A 126 16.75 -12.85 3.38
CA GLN A 126 16.25 -13.97 2.59
C GLN A 126 14.85 -14.37 3.08
N ARG A 127 14.62 -14.39 4.39
CA ARG A 127 13.27 -14.62 4.96
C ARG A 127 12.31 -13.51 4.61
N THR A 128 12.72 -12.24 4.73
CA THR A 128 11.91 -11.09 4.30
C THR A 128 11.53 -11.17 2.82
N SER A 129 12.47 -11.55 1.95
CA SER A 129 12.19 -11.77 0.53
C SER A 129 11.18 -12.90 0.30
N ALA A 130 11.32 -14.02 1.02
CA ALA A 130 10.38 -15.13 0.94
C ALA A 130 8.97 -14.71 1.38
N TRP A 131 8.86 -13.93 2.45
CA TRP A 131 7.58 -13.42 2.95
C TRP A 131 6.88 -12.51 1.95
N LEU A 132 7.62 -11.57 1.35
CA LEU A 132 7.06 -10.69 0.34
C LEU A 132 6.50 -11.48 -0.86
N ARG A 133 7.22 -12.51 -1.33
CA ARG A 133 6.78 -13.36 -2.44
C ARG A 133 5.53 -14.16 -2.10
N ALA A 134 5.43 -14.67 -0.88
CA ALA A 134 4.33 -15.51 -0.44
C ALA A 134 2.98 -14.75 -0.29
N VAL A 135 3.02 -13.41 -0.26
CA VAL A 135 1.83 -12.53 -0.19
C VAL A 135 1.73 -11.63 -1.45
N ALA A 136 2.46 -12.00 -2.51
CA ALA A 136 2.53 -11.22 -3.76
C ALA A 136 1.47 -11.62 -4.79
N GLU A 137 0.66 -12.66 -4.56
CA GLU A 137 -0.33 -13.06 -5.56
C GLU A 137 -1.33 -11.91 -5.78
N PRO A 138 -1.62 -11.56 -7.05
CA PRO A 138 -2.69 -10.63 -7.35
C PRO A 138 -4.00 -11.14 -6.75
N HIS A 139 -4.80 -10.23 -6.20
CA HIS A 139 -6.14 -10.56 -5.73
C HIS A 139 -6.94 -11.06 -6.95
N ARG A 140 -7.14 -12.38 -7.05
CA ARG A 140 -7.91 -12.99 -8.14
C ARG A 140 -9.30 -12.37 -8.11
N ASN A 141 -9.71 -11.84 -9.25
CA ASN A 141 -10.92 -11.04 -9.40
C ASN A 141 -12.14 -11.90 -9.03
N ARG A 142 -12.82 -11.63 -7.91
CA ARG A 142 -14.09 -12.29 -7.50
C ARG A 142 -15.27 -12.01 -8.44
N ARG A 143 -15.06 -11.37 -9.61
CA ARG A 143 -16.09 -11.26 -10.65
C ARG A 143 -16.47 -12.62 -11.26
N SER A 144 -15.68 -13.68 -11.04
CA SER A 144 -16.05 -15.03 -11.47
C SER A 144 -17.03 -15.76 -10.54
N ASP A 145 -17.37 -15.20 -9.37
CA ASP A 145 -18.23 -15.85 -8.36
C ASP A 145 -19.62 -15.18 -8.22
N ALA A 146 -20.06 -14.39 -9.20
CA ALA A 146 -21.47 -14.01 -9.25
C ALA A 146 -22.31 -15.25 -9.61
N PRO A 147 -23.40 -15.57 -8.88
CA PRO A 147 -24.32 -16.61 -9.33
C PRO A 147 -24.88 -16.18 -10.69
N ALA A 148 -24.80 -17.08 -11.68
CA ALA A 148 -25.43 -16.87 -12.97
C ALA A 148 -26.91 -16.56 -12.75
N GLU A 149 -27.32 -15.32 -13.01
CA GLU A 149 -28.72 -14.96 -13.04
C GLU A 149 -29.36 -15.63 -14.25
N GLY A 150 -30.27 -16.57 -13.97
CA GLY A 150 -31.45 -16.88 -14.77
C GLY A 150 -31.21 -17.34 -16.20
N GLU A 151 -31.26 -18.66 -16.40
CA GLU A 151 -31.62 -19.26 -17.67
C GLU A 151 -32.97 -18.70 -18.13
N ALA A 152 -32.94 -17.85 -19.16
CA ALA A 152 -34.05 -17.68 -20.09
C ALA A 152 -33.61 -18.29 -21.41
N SER A 153 -34.19 -19.45 -21.71
CA SER A 153 -34.20 -20.08 -23.02
C SER A 153 -34.77 -19.11 -24.07
N ASP A 154 -34.05 -18.87 -25.17
CA ASP A 154 -34.53 -19.36 -26.46
C ASP A 154 -33.48 -19.33 -27.60
N GLU A 155 -33.58 -20.40 -28.39
CA GLU A 155 -33.16 -20.70 -29.78
C GLU A 155 -31.97 -20.02 -30.48
N SER A 156 -31.03 -20.91 -30.83
CA SER A 156 -30.14 -20.98 -32.00
C SER A 156 -30.14 -19.86 -33.06
N ALA A 157 -28.94 -19.35 -33.34
CA ALA A 157 -28.46 -19.20 -34.71
C ALA A 157 -26.92 -19.32 -34.77
N ASP A 158 -26.49 -20.16 -35.69
CA ASP A 158 -25.14 -20.39 -36.18
C ASP A 158 -24.51 -19.10 -36.75
N ASP A 159 -23.29 -18.75 -36.35
CA ASP A 159 -22.35 -18.05 -37.24
C ASP A 159 -20.91 -18.15 -36.71
N SER A 160 -20.09 -18.93 -37.41
CA SER A 160 -18.65 -18.96 -37.25
C SER A 160 -18.02 -17.73 -37.89
N ALA A 161 -17.52 -16.79 -37.08
CA ALA A 161 -16.64 -15.75 -37.57
C ALA A 161 -15.55 -15.42 -36.55
N ALA A 162 -14.31 -15.71 -36.95
CA ALA A 162 -13.08 -15.30 -36.29
C ALA A 162 -13.12 -13.81 -35.90
N ARG A 163 -12.79 -13.52 -34.64
CA ARG A 163 -12.49 -12.15 -34.19
C ARG A 163 -11.15 -12.17 -33.47
N GLY A 164 -10.17 -11.55 -34.12
CA GLY A 164 -8.84 -11.33 -33.58
C GLY A 164 -8.89 -10.46 -32.33
N GLU A 165 -7.82 -10.57 -31.54
CA GLU A 165 -7.58 -9.73 -30.37
C GLU A 165 -7.69 -8.24 -30.75
N PRO A 166 -8.43 -7.42 -30.00
CA PRO A 166 -8.38 -5.98 -30.20
C PRO A 166 -7.02 -5.48 -29.68
N ALA A 167 -6.21 -4.95 -30.58
CA ALA A 167 -5.03 -4.17 -30.21
C ALA A 167 -5.48 -3.00 -29.32
N LEU A 168 -4.82 -2.85 -28.17
CA LEU A 168 -4.97 -1.67 -27.31
C LEU A 168 -4.62 -0.42 -28.14
N PRO A 169 -5.41 0.67 -28.09
CA PRO A 169 -4.99 1.92 -28.72
C PRO A 169 -3.76 2.45 -28.00
N ASP A 170 -2.77 2.92 -28.77
CA ASP A 170 -1.64 3.68 -28.24
C ASP A 170 -2.19 4.88 -27.45
N GLY A 171 -2.08 4.79 -26.12
CA GLY A 171 -2.42 5.90 -25.25
C GLY A 171 -1.53 7.10 -25.54
N PRO A 172 -2.01 8.34 -25.34
CA PRO A 172 -1.17 9.51 -25.55
C PRO A 172 0.05 9.42 -24.64
N ALA A 173 1.22 9.75 -25.20
CA ALA A 173 2.47 9.86 -24.45
C ALA A 173 2.23 10.75 -23.22
N LEU A 174 2.62 10.24 -22.04
CA LEU A 174 2.64 11.04 -20.81
C LEU A 174 3.42 12.33 -21.08
N PRO A 175 2.90 13.51 -20.70
CA PRO A 175 3.67 14.74 -20.81
C PRO A 175 4.91 14.65 -19.91
N ASP A 176 6.03 15.20 -20.38
CA ASP A 176 7.24 15.36 -19.58
C ASP A 176 6.90 16.10 -18.28
N ASP A 177 7.13 15.43 -17.14
CA ASP A 177 6.94 15.94 -15.79
C ASP A 177 7.91 17.12 -15.53
N PRO A 178 7.46 18.38 -15.54
CA PRO A 178 8.32 19.50 -15.24
C PRO A 178 8.23 19.79 -13.74
N ALA A 179 9.34 19.52 -13.05
CA ALA A 179 9.64 19.85 -11.66
C ALA A 179 9.16 18.84 -10.59
N ARG A 180 9.96 17.79 -10.40
CA ARG A 180 10.19 17.29 -9.04
C ARG A 180 11.08 18.30 -8.30
N PRO A 181 10.65 18.89 -7.18
CA PRO A 181 11.56 19.62 -6.30
C PRO A 181 12.61 18.65 -5.75
N ASP A 182 13.86 19.10 -5.71
CA ASP A 182 15.02 18.35 -5.21
C ASP A 182 14.68 17.67 -3.87
N ASP A 183 14.75 16.34 -3.85
CA ASP A 183 14.68 15.51 -2.64
C ASP A 183 16.10 15.39 -2.06
N PRO A 184 16.44 16.08 -0.96
CA PRO A 184 17.80 16.13 -0.44
C PRO A 184 18.22 14.89 0.38
N ALA A 185 17.52 13.76 0.29
CA ALA A 185 17.74 12.62 1.19
C ALA A 185 18.01 11.27 0.50
N ARG A 186 18.82 11.23 -0.56
CA ARG A 186 19.42 9.97 -1.05
C ARG A 186 20.92 9.90 -0.75
N PRO A 187 21.37 9.00 0.14
CA PRO A 187 22.79 8.76 0.33
C PRO A 187 23.37 7.95 -0.85
N ASP A 188 24.40 8.54 -1.48
CA ASP A 188 25.48 7.99 -2.30
C ASP A 188 25.18 6.83 -3.28
N ASP A 189 25.02 7.19 -4.56
CA ASP A 189 25.20 6.31 -5.72
C ASP A 189 26.71 6.23 -6.08
N PRO A 190 27.36 5.05 -6.04
CA PRO A 190 28.81 4.91 -6.20
C PRO A 190 29.32 5.02 -7.66
N ALA A 191 28.52 5.50 -8.62
CA ALA A 191 28.85 5.44 -10.05
C ALA A 191 29.12 6.79 -10.75
N ARG A 192 29.70 7.80 -10.08
CA ARG A 192 30.10 9.05 -10.75
C ARG A 192 31.63 9.27 -10.78
N PRO A 193 32.26 9.44 -11.95
CA PRO A 193 33.71 9.67 -12.04
C PRO A 193 34.08 11.07 -11.53
N ALA A 194 35.12 11.13 -10.71
CA ALA A 194 35.67 12.35 -10.12
C ALA A 194 36.19 13.32 -11.19
N GLN A 195 35.61 14.52 -11.28
CA GLN A 195 36.20 15.62 -12.03
C GLN A 195 37.14 16.42 -11.12
N ALA A 196 38.42 16.45 -11.50
CA ALA A 196 39.49 17.13 -10.81
C ALA A 196 39.32 18.66 -10.86
N ALA A 197 39.27 19.29 -9.68
CA ALA A 197 39.35 20.73 -9.53
C ALA A 197 40.80 21.21 -9.78
N LYS A 198 40.94 22.22 -10.63
CA LYS A 198 42.20 22.87 -11.03
C LYS A 198 42.70 23.79 -9.89
N PRO A 199 44.00 23.81 -9.54
CA PRO A 199 44.50 24.67 -8.47
C PRO A 199 44.69 26.13 -8.97
N PRO A 200 44.48 27.14 -8.11
CA PRO A 200 44.84 28.52 -8.44
C PRO A 200 46.34 28.81 -8.25
N ALA A 201 46.81 29.77 -9.03
CA ALA A 201 48.20 30.12 -9.30
C ALA A 201 48.91 30.87 -8.16
N SER A 202 50.24 30.70 -8.16
CA SER A 202 51.26 31.27 -7.29
C SER A 202 51.62 32.75 -7.57
N GLY A 203 51.97 33.47 -6.50
CA GLY A 203 52.87 34.63 -6.51
C GLY A 203 52.80 35.38 -5.17
N THR A 204 53.85 35.83 -4.48
CA THR A 204 55.33 35.80 -4.58
C THR A 204 55.85 36.16 -3.17
N PRO A 205 57.05 35.74 -2.72
CA PRO A 205 57.43 35.73 -1.30
C PRO A 205 58.12 37.01 -0.82
N GLY A 206 57.90 37.37 0.45
CA GLY A 206 58.55 38.49 1.15
C GLY A 206 59.07 38.07 2.53
N GLN A 207 60.40 38.01 2.60
CA GLN A 207 61.38 37.79 3.68
C GLN A 207 61.01 38.00 5.18
N PRO A 208 61.66 37.25 6.11
CA PRO A 208 61.59 37.40 7.59
C PRO A 208 62.77 38.30 8.09
N PRO A 209 63.19 38.33 9.37
CA PRO A 209 62.66 37.82 10.67
C PRO A 209 62.65 38.89 11.79
N ALA A 210 62.22 38.54 13.02
CA ALA A 210 62.95 38.89 14.25
C ALA A 210 62.32 38.23 15.50
N ASP A 211 63.23 37.59 16.23
CA ASP A 211 63.20 37.07 17.59
C ASP A 211 63.08 38.21 18.61
N GLU A 212 62.34 38.04 19.71
CA GLU A 212 62.68 38.52 21.06
C GLU A 212 61.59 38.19 22.11
N ALA A 213 61.92 37.24 22.98
CA ALA A 213 61.83 37.28 24.45
C ALA A 213 60.71 38.09 25.13
N ARG A 214 59.81 37.39 25.84
CA ARG A 214 59.80 37.23 27.32
C ARG A 214 58.53 36.56 27.81
#